data_AF-A0A527H271-F1
#
_entry.id   AF-A0A527H271-F1
#
_cell.length_a   1.000
_cell.length_b   1.000
_cell.length_c   1.000
_cell.angle_alpha   90.00
_cell.angle_beta   90.00
_cell.angle_gamma   90.00
#
_symmetry.space_group_name_H-M   'P 1'
#
loop_
_entity.id
_entity.type
_entity.pdbx_description
1 polymer ?
#
loop_
_entity_poly.entity_id
_entity_poly.type
_entity_poly.pdbx_seq_one_letter_code
_entity_poly.pdbx_strand_id
1 'polypeptide(L)'
;RRIVGSTPYHRGAVYIDGFVDAAAVAAKPVADFHTHEKIIEGKLAKRRLDHCFVGGVLAGRVRSVSADIGEVASDHFPLRVDIDLETPGIAARLAGG
;
A
#
# COMPACT_ATOMS: atom_id res chain seq x y z
N ARG A 1 -8.01 -19.48 13.88
CA ARG A 1 -6.71 -19.92 14.44
C ARG A 1 -5.62 -19.52 13.45
N ARG A 2 -4.76 -18.54 13.78
CA ARG A 2 -3.69 -18.02 12.90
C ARG A 2 -2.61 -19.09 12.77
N ILE A 3 -2.10 -19.36 11.56
CA ILE A 3 -0.91 -20.18 11.36
C ILE A 3 0.29 -19.29 11.74
N VAL A 4 0.80 -19.44 12.96
CA VAL A 4 2.01 -18.77 13.43
C VAL A 4 3.13 -19.81 13.52
N GLY A 5 3.94 -19.89 12.48
CA GLY A 5 5.15 -20.71 12.46
C GLY A 5 6.35 -19.86 12.86
N SER A 6 7.01 -20.21 13.96
CA SER A 6 8.32 -19.68 14.34
C SER A 6 9.46 -20.23 13.46
N THR A 7 9.14 -21.07 12.48
CA THR A 7 10.06 -21.63 11.49
C THR A 7 9.64 -21.16 10.11
N PRO A 8 10.43 -20.31 9.42
CA PRO A 8 10.07 -19.83 8.10
C PRO A 8 10.10 -20.98 7.08
N TYR A 9 9.09 -21.04 6.20
CA TYR A 9 8.98 -22.05 5.14
C TYR A 9 10.18 -21.98 4.15
N HIS A 10 10.82 -20.82 4.04
CA HIS A 10 12.07 -20.60 3.31
C HIS A 10 13.17 -20.03 4.22
N ARG A 11 14.40 -20.52 4.11
CA ARG A 11 15.57 -19.97 4.83
C ARG A 11 15.74 -18.48 4.46
N GLY A 12 15.70 -17.59 5.46
CA GLY A 12 15.87 -16.14 5.28
C GLY A 12 14.57 -15.31 5.15
N ALA A 13 13.39 -15.92 5.30
CA ALA A 13 12.14 -15.15 5.26
C ALA A 13 12.00 -14.25 6.50
N VAL A 14 11.90 -12.94 6.27
CA VAL A 14 11.60 -11.94 7.29
C VAL A 14 10.10 -11.68 7.28
N TYR A 15 9.37 -12.31 8.21
CA TYR A 15 7.96 -12.03 8.43
C TYR A 15 7.86 -10.86 9.41
N ILE A 16 7.48 -9.69 8.91
CA ILE A 16 7.34 -8.49 9.73
C ILE A 16 5.87 -8.28 10.09
N ASP A 17 5.57 -8.23 11.39
CA ASP A 17 4.34 -7.61 11.89
C ASP A 17 4.46 -6.10 11.58
N GLY A 18 4.06 -5.66 10.40
CA GLY A 18 4.38 -4.30 9.96
C GLY A 18 3.91 -3.95 8.56
N PHE A 19 2.70 -4.40 8.19
CA PHE A 19 2.03 -3.84 7.02
C PHE A 19 1.74 -2.36 7.25
N VAL A 20 2.13 -1.52 6.32
CA VAL A 20 1.85 -0.08 6.34
C VAL A 20 1.01 0.29 5.12
N ASP A 21 0.10 1.25 5.29
CA ASP A 21 -0.67 1.79 4.17
C ASP A 21 0.28 2.50 3.21
N ALA A 22 0.33 2.05 1.95
CA ALA A 22 1.18 2.65 0.91
C ALA A 22 0.93 4.17 0.77
N ALA A 23 -0.31 4.63 0.96
CA ALA A 23 -0.65 6.05 0.89
C ALA A 23 -0.01 6.88 2.02
N ALA A 24 0.32 6.26 3.16
CA ALA A 24 0.95 6.92 4.30
C ALA A 24 2.49 7.01 4.16
N VAL A 25 3.09 6.18 3.31
CA VAL A 25 4.56 6.06 3.18
C VAL A 25 5.09 6.45 1.80
N ALA A 26 4.21 6.82 0.87
CA ALA A 26 4.58 7.21 -0.48
C ALA A 26 5.55 8.40 -0.49
N ALA A 27 6.64 8.30 -1.26
CA ALA A 27 7.66 9.34 -1.36
C ALA A 27 7.12 10.66 -1.92
N LYS A 28 6.17 10.60 -2.85
CA LYS A 28 5.44 11.77 -3.33
C LYS A 28 4.22 12.00 -2.44
N PRO A 29 4.11 13.17 -1.76
CA PRO A 29 2.91 13.52 -1.02
C PRO A 29 1.71 13.44 -1.95
N VAL A 30 0.71 12.65 -1.55
CA VAL A 30 -0.52 12.52 -2.31
C VAL A 30 -1.44 13.65 -1.85
N ALA A 31 -1.96 14.44 -2.80
CA ALA A 31 -3.10 15.31 -2.52
C ALA A 31 -4.29 14.47 -2.02
N ASP A 32 -5.21 15.07 -1.27
CA ASP A 32 -6.41 14.33 -0.83
C ASP A 32 -7.10 13.65 -2.02
N PHE A 33 -7.14 12.32 -1.99
CA PHE A 33 -7.76 11.47 -3.02
C PHE A 33 -8.79 10.54 -2.38
N HIS A 34 -9.70 10.05 -3.21
CA HIS A 34 -10.75 9.12 -2.82
C HIS A 34 -10.81 8.00 -3.84
N THR A 35 -11.26 6.83 -3.40
CA THR A 35 -11.39 5.64 -4.23
C THR A 35 -12.85 5.24 -4.39
N HIS A 36 -13.77 5.98 -3.80
CA HIS A 36 -15.19 5.70 -3.89
C HIS A 36 -16.01 6.99 -3.78
N GLU A 37 -17.08 7.06 -4.57
CA GLU A 37 -18.10 8.11 -4.49
C GLU A 37 -19.51 7.53 -4.38
N LYS A 38 -20.33 8.10 -3.50
CA LYS A 38 -21.75 7.77 -3.41
C LYS A 38 -22.58 8.93 -2.92
N ILE A 39 -23.83 9.00 -3.38
CA ILE A 39 -24.83 9.89 -2.78
C ILE A 39 -25.37 9.23 -1.51
N ILE A 40 -25.16 9.86 -0.36
CA ILE A 40 -25.68 9.44 0.95
C ILE A 40 -26.53 10.59 1.47
N GLU A 41 -27.82 10.32 1.74
CA GLU A 41 -28.77 11.35 2.20
C GLU A 41 -28.81 12.59 1.28
N GLY A 42 -28.71 12.38 -0.04
CA GLY A 42 -28.72 13.46 -1.03
C GLY A 42 -27.42 14.25 -1.16
N LYS A 43 -26.36 13.89 -0.44
CA LYS A 43 -25.03 14.55 -0.50
C LYS A 43 -23.97 13.63 -1.10
N LEU A 44 -23.06 14.20 -1.88
CA LEU A 44 -21.90 13.46 -2.40
C LEU A 44 -20.91 13.18 -1.27
N ALA A 45 -20.72 11.91 -0.97
CA ALA A 45 -19.71 11.43 -0.02
C ALA A 45 -18.52 10.82 -0.79
N LYS A 46 -17.36 11.44 -0.63
CA LYS A 46 -16.07 10.96 -1.15
C LYS A 46 -15.34 10.23 -0.04
N ARG A 47 -14.92 8.98 -0.29
CA ARG A 47 -14.27 8.13 0.71
C ARG A 47 -13.06 7.44 0.12
N ARG A 48 -12.03 7.23 0.93
CA ARG A 48 -10.95 6.29 0.63
C ARG A 48 -11.28 4.98 1.34
N LEU A 49 -11.76 4.00 0.57
CA LEU A 49 -12.14 2.67 1.08
C LEU A 49 -11.18 1.58 0.60
N ASP A 50 -10.45 1.86 -0.48
CA ASP A 50 -9.49 0.95 -1.07
C ASP A 50 -8.08 1.33 -0.59
N HIS A 51 -7.35 0.34 -0.11
CA HIS A 51 -6.02 0.49 0.45
C HIS A 51 -5.11 -0.59 -0.11
N CYS A 52 -3.83 -0.26 -0.26
CA CYS A 52 -2.78 -1.24 -0.51
C CYS A 52 -1.83 -1.23 0.68
N PHE A 53 -1.84 -2.31 1.44
CA PHE A 53 -0.91 -2.50 2.53
C PHE A 53 0.35 -3.19 2.03
N VAL A 54 1.51 -2.56 2.26
CA VAL A 54 2.81 -3.11 1.88
C VAL A 54 3.58 -3.55 3.11
N GLY A 55 4.34 -4.65 3.02
CA GLY A 55 5.20 -5.07 4.12
C GLY A 55 6.24 -3.98 4.41
N GLY A 56 6.59 -3.77 5.68
CA GLY A 56 7.49 -2.69 6.09
C GLY A 56 8.82 -2.63 5.33
N VAL A 57 9.34 -3.77 4.87
CA VAL A 57 10.55 -3.85 4.03
C VAL A 57 10.42 -3.16 2.66
N LEU A 58 9.19 -2.97 2.17
CA LEU A 58 8.85 -2.29 0.93
C LEU A 58 8.38 -0.85 1.16
N ALA A 59 8.19 -0.39 2.40
CA ALA A 59 7.63 0.92 2.70
C ALA A 59 8.41 2.06 2.03
N GLY A 60 9.74 2.03 2.17
CA GLY A 60 10.64 3.01 1.53
C GLY A 60 10.77 2.87 0.01
N ARG A 61 10.10 1.89 -0.60
CA ARG A 61 10.08 1.65 -2.05
C ARG A 61 8.81 2.17 -2.72
N VAL A 62 7.81 2.63 -1.97
CA VAL A 62 6.59 3.20 -2.53
C VAL A 62 6.88 4.59 -3.10
N ARG A 63 6.82 4.71 -4.43
CA ARG A 63 7.12 5.95 -5.16
C ARG A 63 5.93 6.90 -5.18
N SER A 64 4.74 6.38 -5.48
CA SER A 64 3.52 7.16 -5.59
C SER A 64 2.27 6.31 -5.38
N VAL A 65 1.20 6.97 -4.96
CA VAL A 65 -0.14 6.40 -4.88
C VAL A 65 -1.13 7.40 -5.50
N SER A 66 -2.10 6.92 -6.26
CA SER A 66 -3.17 7.72 -6.85
C SER A 66 -4.44 6.91 -7.04
N ALA A 67 -5.58 7.59 -7.18
CA ALA A 67 -6.81 6.99 -7.68
C ALA A 67 -7.15 7.52 -9.07
N ASP A 68 -7.54 6.63 -9.98
CA ASP A 68 -7.87 6.96 -11.35
C ASP A 68 -9.36 7.32 -11.45
N ILE A 69 -9.73 8.50 -10.94
CA ILE A 69 -11.13 8.95 -10.78
C ILE A 69 -11.91 9.14 -12.10
N GLY A 70 -11.21 9.10 -13.25
CA GLY A 70 -11.83 9.11 -14.58
C GLY A 70 -12.41 7.75 -15.01
N GLU A 71 -12.05 6.67 -14.32
CA GLU A 71 -12.43 5.31 -14.67
C GLU A 71 -13.78 4.93 -14.03
N VAL A 72 -14.87 5.41 -14.61
CA VAL A 72 -16.24 5.43 -14.02
C VAL A 72 -17.03 4.13 -14.16
N ALA A 73 -16.37 2.99 -14.39
CA ALA A 73 -17.06 1.71 -14.57
C ALA A 73 -17.67 1.12 -13.27
N SER A 74 -17.35 1.71 -12.11
CA SER A 74 -17.82 1.33 -10.78
C SER A 74 -17.97 2.57 -9.90
N ASP A 75 -18.69 2.45 -8.78
CA ASP A 75 -18.69 3.44 -7.70
C ASP A 75 -17.37 3.44 -6.90
N HIS A 76 -16.48 2.49 -7.18
CA HIS A 76 -15.08 2.50 -6.79
C HIS A 76 -14.15 2.84 -7.96
N PHE A 77 -13.16 3.69 -7.71
CA PHE A 77 -12.10 4.07 -8.63
C PHE A 77 -10.84 3.22 -8.40
N PRO A 78 -10.13 2.79 -9.46
CA PRO A 78 -8.90 2.04 -9.33
C PRO A 78 -7.86 2.76 -8.47
N LEU A 79 -7.28 2.05 -7.51
CA LEU A 79 -6.12 2.49 -6.73
C LEU A 79 -4.84 2.03 -7.43
N ARG A 80 -3.97 2.98 -7.76
CA ARG A 80 -2.67 2.72 -8.37
C ARG A 80 -1.55 2.99 -7.37
N VAL A 81 -0.65 2.03 -7.23
CA VAL A 81 0.57 2.14 -6.40
C VAL A 81 1.77 1.83 -7.28
N ASP A 82 2.74 2.75 -7.30
CA ASP A 82 4.04 2.55 -7.95
C ASP A 82 5.09 2.18 -6.89
N ILE A 83 5.77 1.05 -7.08
CA ILE A 83 6.74 0.50 -6.14
C ILE A 83 8.02 0.16 -6.88
N ASP A 84 9.16 0.60 -6.33
CA ASP A 84 10.48 0.29 -6.88
C ASP A 84 10.95 -1.11 -6.46
N LEU A 85 10.87 -2.06 -7.39
CA LEU A 85 11.40 -3.42 -7.19
C LEU A 85 12.77 -3.62 -7.85
N GLU A 86 13.14 -2.77 -8.80
CA GLU A 86 14.31 -2.94 -9.65
C GLU A 86 15.58 -2.35 -9.02
N THR A 87 15.45 -1.31 -8.18
CA THR A 87 16.61 -0.73 -7.50
C THR A 87 17.14 -1.69 -6.41
N PRO A 88 18.40 -2.14 -6.52
CA PRO A 88 19.03 -2.92 -5.46
C PRO A 88 19.19 -2.05 -4.21
N GLY A 89 18.78 -2.57 -3.05
CA GLY A 89 19.11 -1.96 -1.76
C GLY A 89 17.92 -1.44 -0.96
N ILE A 90 17.49 -2.25 0.00
CA ILE A 90 17.18 -1.84 1.39
C ILE A 90 17.65 -2.97 2.34
N ALA A 91 17.61 -4.23 1.88
CA ALA A 91 18.08 -5.40 2.65
C ALA A 91 19.59 -5.37 3.03
N ALA A 92 20.43 -4.63 2.30
CA ALA A 92 21.87 -4.59 2.56
C ALA A 92 22.24 -3.93 3.91
N ARG A 93 21.39 -3.08 4.49
CA ARG A 93 21.67 -2.42 5.77
C ARG A 93 21.34 -3.25 7.01
N LEU A 94 20.58 -4.36 6.86
CA LEU A 94 20.21 -5.23 7.98
C LEU A 94 21.10 -6.48 8.09
N ALA A 95 22.01 -6.71 7.13
CA ALA A 95 22.91 -7.86 7.09
C ALA A 95 24.32 -7.57 7.65
N GLY A 96 24.53 -6.44 8.33
CA GLY A 96 25.84 -5.98 8.79
C GLY A 96 25.86 -5.45 10.22
N GLY A 97 25.30 -6.19 11.17
CA GLY A 97 25.40 -5.96 12.61
C GLY A 97 25.80 -7.23 13.34
#